data_AF-A0A3S5JUL6-F1
#
_entry.id   AF-A0A3S5JUL6-F1
#
_cell.length_a   1.000
_cell.length_b   1.000
_cell.length_c   1.000
_cell.angle_alpha   90.00
_cell.angle_beta   90.00
_cell.angle_gamma   90.00
#
_symmetry.space_group_name_H-M   'P 1'
#
loop_
_entity.id
_entity.type
_entity.pdbx_description
1 polymer ?
#
loop_
_entity_poly.entity_id
_entity_poly.type
_entity_poly.pdbx_seq_one_letter_code
_entity_poly.pdbx_strand_id
1 'polypeptide(L)'
;MRISHAHKFIFFATPRTGSTTVRDVLDEYSDIASVHITEVSSEFPFYHHISPLELKAIFMERGWEWDSYRKFCFVRNPYDRVVSLYHHFLRIRKENKLKGVKGLLWRLRYLTTRAPSFRQYVMRLNSSKRLPTTLPEFVGDGEGRLMVDTVLKYEELAESLPECLMRYGLDVDAQNIPHLNASARERDYRKYYDSTLKKKVQELYQYEFKEYGYEF
;
A
#
# COMPACT_ATOMS: atom_id res chain seq x y z
N MET A 1 4.59 7.42 -1.25
CA MET A 1 3.87 8.63 -1.68
C MET A 1 4.78 9.41 -2.62
N ARG A 2 4.22 10.10 -3.61
CA ARG A 2 4.94 11.04 -4.48
C ARG A 2 4.12 12.31 -4.64
N ILE A 3 4.80 13.46 -4.70
CA ILE A 3 4.18 14.76 -5.03
C ILE A 3 4.96 15.34 -6.19
N SER A 4 4.22 15.80 -7.20
CA SER A 4 4.76 16.65 -8.26
C SER A 4 4.06 17.99 -8.21
N HIS A 5 4.80 19.05 -7.88
CA HIS A 5 4.37 20.43 -7.96
C HIS A 5 4.28 20.89 -9.41
N ALA A 6 5.17 20.40 -10.28
CA ALA A 6 5.17 20.70 -11.72
C ALA A 6 3.92 20.13 -12.42
N HIS A 7 3.61 18.87 -12.19
CA HIS A 7 2.48 18.17 -12.83
C HIS A 7 1.20 18.15 -11.99
N LYS A 8 1.22 18.78 -10.80
CA LYS A 8 0.09 18.89 -9.87
C LYS A 8 -0.57 17.54 -9.56
N PHE A 9 0.23 16.55 -9.17
CA PHE A 9 -0.28 15.26 -8.72
C PHE A 9 0.21 14.86 -7.34
N ILE A 10 -0.60 14.02 -6.68
CA ILE A 10 -0.21 13.30 -5.45
C ILE A 10 -0.53 11.82 -5.63
N PHE A 11 0.49 10.97 -5.53
CA PHE A 11 0.30 9.52 -5.48
C PHE A 11 0.33 9.02 -4.04
N PHE A 12 -0.80 8.48 -3.55
CA PHE A 12 -0.86 7.80 -2.27
C PHE A 12 -0.50 6.33 -2.42
N ALA A 13 0.62 5.93 -1.81
CA ALA A 13 1.09 4.56 -1.85
C ALA A 13 0.32 3.71 -0.84
N THR A 14 -0.85 3.21 -1.24
CA THR A 14 -1.60 2.19 -0.51
C THR A 14 -0.69 0.97 -0.21
N PRO A 15 -0.77 0.37 0.99
CA PRO A 15 0.06 -0.79 1.32
C PRO A 15 -0.31 -2.03 0.49
N ARG A 16 0.71 -2.67 -0.10
CA ARG A 16 0.65 -3.97 -0.83
C ARG A 16 -0.13 -3.95 -2.16
N THR A 17 -0.22 -2.79 -2.79
CA THR A 17 -0.93 -2.55 -4.08
C THR A 17 0.04 -2.20 -5.21
N GLY A 18 1.27 -2.74 -5.20
CA GLY A 18 2.29 -2.40 -6.22
C GLY A 18 2.96 -1.04 -6.03
N SER A 19 2.71 -0.38 -4.90
CA SER A 19 3.16 1.00 -4.66
C SER A 19 4.67 1.24 -4.60
N THR A 20 5.51 0.20 -4.61
CA THR A 20 6.96 0.38 -4.84
C THR A 20 7.27 0.60 -6.32
N THR A 21 6.67 -0.20 -7.22
CA THR A 21 6.80 0.00 -8.66
C THR A 21 6.31 1.38 -9.08
N VAL A 22 5.11 1.78 -8.64
CA VAL A 22 4.56 3.10 -9.01
C VAL A 22 5.43 4.24 -8.50
N ARG A 23 6.04 4.09 -7.31
CA ARG A 23 6.96 5.11 -6.78
C ARG A 23 8.24 5.24 -7.61
N ASP A 24 8.79 4.11 -8.04
CA ASP A 24 10.01 4.03 -8.86
C ASP A 24 9.78 4.72 -10.21
N VAL A 25 8.68 4.39 -10.90
CA VAL A 25 8.26 5.05 -12.15
C VAL A 25 8.08 6.56 -11.98
N LEU A 26 7.54 6.99 -10.83
CA LEU A 26 7.25 8.41 -10.59
C LEU A 26 8.44 9.20 -10.06
N ASP A 27 9.58 8.58 -9.73
CA ASP A 27 10.71 9.26 -9.08
C ASP A 27 11.25 10.41 -9.91
N GLU A 28 11.36 10.24 -11.23
CA GLU A 28 11.85 11.28 -12.14
C GLU A 28 10.88 12.47 -12.31
N TYR A 29 9.58 12.28 -12.02
CA TYR A 29 8.54 13.31 -12.18
C TYR A 29 8.14 13.99 -10.86
N SER A 30 8.78 13.62 -9.76
CA SER A 30 8.36 14.01 -8.41
C SER A 30 9.33 14.98 -7.76
N ASP A 31 8.82 16.15 -7.36
CA ASP A 31 9.54 17.08 -6.49
C ASP A 31 9.76 16.50 -5.08
N ILE A 32 8.85 15.64 -4.61
CA ILE A 32 8.94 15.01 -3.29
C ILE A 32 8.80 13.49 -3.41
N ALA A 33 9.94 12.81 -3.19
CA ALA A 33 10.02 11.38 -2.98
C ALA A 33 9.97 11.06 -1.47
N SER A 34 8.85 10.51 -1.01
CA SER A 34 8.70 10.18 0.41
C SER A 34 9.65 9.07 0.88
N VAL A 35 10.00 9.04 2.17
CA VAL A 35 10.98 8.12 2.80
C VAL A 35 10.32 7.03 3.66
N HIS A 36 11.10 6.13 4.28
CA HIS A 36 10.57 5.20 5.26
C HIS A 36 10.11 5.95 6.54
N ILE A 37 9.09 5.45 7.23
CA ILE A 37 8.53 6.13 8.44
C ILE A 37 9.56 6.36 9.55
N THR A 38 10.63 5.56 9.59
CA THR A 38 11.72 5.70 10.59
C THR A 38 12.72 6.80 10.25
N GLU A 39 12.65 7.35 9.04
CA GLU A 39 13.53 8.40 8.52
C GLU A 39 12.83 9.76 8.50
N VAL A 40 11.58 9.83 8.98
CA VAL A 40 10.79 11.07 9.06
C VAL A 40 11.40 12.00 10.11
N SER A 41 11.47 13.28 9.75
CA SER A 41 11.84 14.37 10.66
C SER A 41 10.82 15.52 10.57
N SER A 42 10.97 16.53 11.44
CA SER A 42 10.19 17.77 11.39
C SER A 42 10.36 18.49 10.05
N GLU A 43 11.56 18.48 9.49
CA GLU A 43 11.91 19.14 8.23
C GLU A 43 11.36 18.38 7.02
N PHE A 44 11.32 17.05 7.12
CA PHE A 44 10.84 16.16 6.06
C PHE A 44 9.77 15.17 6.57
N PRO A 45 8.51 15.63 6.71
CA PRO A 45 7.40 14.85 7.27
C PRO A 45 6.76 13.85 6.28
N PHE A 46 7.43 13.53 5.17
CA PHE A 46 6.84 12.76 4.08
C PHE A 46 7.30 11.31 4.08
N TYR A 47 6.39 10.38 4.38
CA TYR A 47 6.69 8.94 4.36
C TYR A 47 5.86 8.13 3.36
N HIS A 48 6.28 6.89 3.08
CA HIS A 48 5.68 6.05 2.04
C HIS A 48 4.17 5.92 2.14
N HIS A 49 3.65 5.58 3.32
CA HIS A 49 2.24 5.25 3.56
C HIS A 49 1.52 6.34 4.36
N ILE A 50 1.88 7.61 4.15
CA ILE A 50 1.16 8.74 4.74
C ILE A 50 -0.28 8.79 4.23
N SER A 51 -1.24 9.06 5.13
CA SER A 51 -2.65 9.17 4.75
C SER A 51 -2.92 10.54 4.10
N PRO A 52 -3.97 10.67 3.28
CA PRO A 52 -4.38 11.96 2.75
C PRO A 52 -4.73 12.98 3.83
N LEU A 53 -5.33 12.54 4.94
CA LEU A 53 -5.67 13.42 6.06
C LEU A 53 -4.43 14.06 6.68
N GLU A 54 -3.39 13.25 6.94
CA GLU A 54 -2.12 13.75 7.49
C GLU A 54 -1.38 14.62 6.47
N LEU A 55 -1.35 14.22 5.19
CA LEU A 55 -0.69 15.01 4.16
C LEU A 55 -1.38 16.36 3.93
N LYS A 56 -2.72 16.40 4.02
CA LYS A 56 -3.49 17.65 3.88
C LYS A 56 -3.13 18.65 4.98
N ALA A 57 -2.93 18.20 6.22
CA ALA A 57 -2.47 19.07 7.31
C ALA A 57 -1.10 19.68 7.00
N ILE A 58 -0.17 18.89 6.45
CA ILE A 58 1.16 19.37 6.03
C ILE A 58 1.03 20.40 4.90
N PHE A 59 0.13 20.17 3.93
CA PHE A 59 -0.12 21.15 2.85
C PHE A 59 -0.61 22.48 3.41
N MET A 60 -1.55 22.46 4.36
CA MET A 60 -2.06 23.66 5.00
C MET A 60 -0.96 24.41 5.76
N GLU A 61 -0.13 23.70 6.54
CA GLU A 61 1.00 24.29 7.27
C GLU A 61 2.03 24.94 6.33
N ARG A 62 2.25 24.34 5.15
CA ARG A 62 3.18 24.85 4.13
C ARG A 62 2.58 25.90 3.20
N GLY A 63 1.30 26.25 3.35
CA GLY A 63 0.59 27.18 2.46
C GLY A 63 0.47 26.65 1.02
N TRP A 64 0.42 25.33 0.83
CA TRP A 64 0.23 24.70 -0.47
C TRP A 64 -1.26 24.46 -0.75
N GLU A 65 -1.69 24.80 -1.97
CA GLU A 65 -3.06 24.63 -2.43
C GLU A 65 -3.41 23.16 -2.68
N TRP A 66 -3.89 22.45 -1.66
CA TRP A 66 -4.26 21.03 -1.73
C TRP A 66 -5.18 20.69 -2.91
N ASP A 67 -6.21 21.51 -3.13
CA ASP A 67 -7.22 21.26 -4.17
C ASP A 67 -6.70 21.52 -5.59
N SER A 68 -5.53 22.14 -5.75
CA SER A 68 -4.87 22.30 -7.06
C SER A 68 -4.21 21.01 -7.56
N TYR A 69 -4.12 19.96 -6.74
CA TYR A 69 -3.50 18.68 -7.10
C TYR A 69 -4.57 17.63 -7.37
N ARG A 70 -4.38 16.80 -8.42
CA ARG A 70 -5.17 15.57 -8.54
C ARG A 70 -4.46 14.42 -7.83
N LYS A 71 -5.21 13.67 -7.02
CA LYS A 71 -4.70 12.60 -6.16
C LYS A 71 -5.16 11.25 -6.67
N PHE A 72 -4.27 10.28 -6.68
CA PHE A 72 -4.61 8.92 -7.06
C PHE A 72 -3.94 7.87 -6.18
N CYS A 73 -4.51 6.68 -6.15
CA CYS A 73 -3.95 5.53 -5.47
C CYS A 73 -4.31 4.23 -6.20
N PHE A 74 -3.84 3.09 -5.67
CA PHE A 74 -4.19 1.77 -6.18
C PHE A 74 -5.00 0.97 -5.16
N VAL A 75 -5.88 0.11 -5.65
CA VAL A 75 -6.51 -0.97 -4.91
C VAL A 75 -6.05 -2.30 -5.49
N ARG A 76 -6.20 -3.40 -4.74
CA ARG A 76 -5.87 -4.76 -5.19
C ARG A 76 -6.96 -5.71 -4.69
N ASN A 77 -7.20 -6.79 -5.41
CA ASN A 77 -8.06 -7.87 -4.98
C ASN A 77 -7.74 -8.24 -3.51
N PRO A 78 -8.72 -8.12 -2.59
CA PRO A 78 -8.47 -8.33 -1.17
C PRO A 78 -7.89 -9.70 -0.82
N TYR A 79 -8.28 -10.76 -1.54
CA TYR A 79 -7.74 -12.11 -1.31
C TYR A 79 -6.25 -12.17 -1.61
N ASP A 80 -5.85 -11.68 -2.79
CA ASP A 80 -4.46 -11.66 -3.20
C ASP A 80 -3.62 -10.71 -2.33
N ARG A 81 -4.20 -9.57 -1.93
CA ARG A 81 -3.58 -8.60 -1.02
C ARG A 81 -3.30 -9.23 0.35
N VAL A 82 -4.22 -10.01 0.92
CA VAL A 82 -4.04 -10.68 2.22
C VAL A 82 -2.97 -11.77 2.15
N VAL A 83 -2.91 -12.55 1.07
CA VAL A 83 -1.80 -13.50 0.86
C VAL A 83 -0.48 -12.73 0.77
N SER A 84 -0.45 -11.62 0.05
CA SER A 84 0.72 -10.76 -0.03
C SER A 84 1.14 -10.19 1.34
N LEU A 85 0.20 -9.82 2.21
CA LEU A 85 0.46 -9.34 3.57
C LEU A 85 1.05 -10.44 4.45
N TYR A 86 0.52 -11.66 4.34
CA TYR A 86 1.03 -12.82 5.08
C TYR A 86 2.50 -13.12 4.74
N HIS A 87 2.84 -13.19 3.46
CA HIS A 87 4.22 -13.42 3.02
C HIS A 87 5.15 -12.27 3.40
N HIS A 88 4.67 -11.03 3.35
CA HIS A 88 5.43 -9.89 3.84
C HIS A 88 5.70 -9.99 5.35
N PHE A 89 4.70 -10.40 6.14
CA PHE A 89 4.86 -10.67 7.57
C PHE A 89 5.88 -11.79 7.83
N LEU A 90 5.83 -12.90 7.09
CA LEU A 90 6.80 -14.00 7.22
C LEU A 90 8.22 -13.53 6.89
N ARG A 91 8.38 -12.74 5.84
CA ARG A 91 9.68 -12.17 5.44
C ARG A 91 10.25 -11.25 6.51
N ILE A 92 9.47 -10.28 7.01
CA ILE A 92 9.91 -9.40 8.11
C ILE A 92 10.22 -10.22 9.37
N ARG A 93 9.41 -11.22 9.68
CA ARG A 93 9.66 -12.13 10.81
C ARG A 93 10.95 -12.93 10.64
N LYS A 94 11.47 -13.15 9.43
CA LYS A 94 12.77 -13.80 9.18
C LYS A 94 13.93 -12.80 9.20
N GLU A 95 13.71 -11.60 8.70
CA GLU A 95 14.71 -10.53 8.65
C GLU A 95 14.95 -9.92 10.04
N ASN A 96 16.00 -10.35 10.74
CA ASN A 96 16.42 -9.68 11.97
C ASN A 96 17.23 -8.42 11.65
N LYS A 97 16.61 -7.25 11.79
CA LYS A 97 17.30 -5.96 11.69
C LYS A 97 17.72 -5.38 13.05
N LEU A 98 17.39 -6.05 14.16
CA LEU A 98 17.73 -5.61 15.51
C LEU A 98 19.18 -5.97 15.87
N LYS A 99 19.90 -5.03 16.48
CA LYS A 99 21.27 -5.21 16.98
C LYS A 99 21.30 -5.40 18.50
N GLY A 100 22.42 -5.90 19.03
CA GLY A 100 22.66 -6.07 20.47
C GLY A 100 21.72 -7.07 21.15
N VAL A 101 21.47 -6.87 22.45
CA VAL A 101 20.64 -7.76 23.29
C VAL A 101 19.24 -7.94 22.72
N LYS A 102 18.63 -6.89 22.15
CA LYS A 102 17.32 -6.96 21.48
C LYS A 102 17.35 -7.91 20.28
N GLY A 103 18.43 -7.89 19.50
CA GLY A 103 18.66 -8.80 18.38
C GLY A 103 18.79 -10.26 18.82
N LEU A 104 19.49 -10.51 19.93
CA LEU A 104 19.65 -11.85 20.51
C LEU A 104 18.31 -12.40 21.04
N LEU A 105 17.57 -11.60 21.84
CA LEU A 105 16.24 -11.97 22.34
C LEU A 105 15.27 -12.25 21.20
N TRP A 106 15.31 -11.44 20.13
CA TRP A 106 14.51 -11.67 18.94
C TRP A 106 14.89 -12.98 18.24
N ARG A 107 16.18 -13.28 18.09
CA ARG A 107 16.63 -14.57 17.49
C ARG A 107 16.15 -15.75 18.31
N LEU A 108 16.31 -15.69 19.63
CA LEU A 108 15.85 -16.74 20.52
C LEU A 108 14.35 -16.95 20.35
N ARG A 109 13.55 -15.88 20.39
CA ARG A 109 12.10 -15.95 20.14
C ARG A 109 11.78 -16.48 18.76
N TYR A 110 12.49 -16.09 17.71
CA TYR A 110 12.28 -16.59 16.35
C TYR A 110 12.51 -18.09 16.25
N LEU A 111 13.58 -18.60 16.88
CA LEU A 111 13.92 -20.02 16.90
C LEU A 111 12.95 -20.85 17.76
N THR A 112 12.42 -20.28 18.85
CA THR A 112 11.53 -20.99 19.77
C THR A 112 10.06 -20.86 19.43
N THR A 113 9.67 -19.94 18.54
CA THR A 113 8.27 -19.76 18.15
C THR A 113 8.05 -20.10 16.68
N ARG A 114 7.04 -20.94 16.41
CA ARG A 114 6.62 -21.20 15.03
C ARG A 114 5.91 -19.99 14.45
N ALA A 115 6.12 -19.73 13.16
CA ALA A 115 5.32 -18.72 12.47
C ALA A 115 3.84 -19.18 12.43
N PRO A 116 2.87 -18.26 12.59
CA PRO A 116 1.47 -18.60 12.46
C PRO A 116 1.18 -19.13 11.05
N SER A 117 0.28 -20.11 10.95
CA SER A 117 -0.25 -20.54 9.65
C SER A 117 -1.03 -19.40 8.96
N PHE A 118 -1.25 -19.51 7.66
CA PHE A 118 -2.08 -18.54 6.94
C PHE A 118 -3.47 -18.39 7.58
N ARG A 119 -4.10 -19.50 7.93
CA ARG A 119 -5.38 -19.51 8.65
C ARG A 119 -5.31 -18.70 9.95
N GLN A 120 -4.32 -18.96 10.79
CA GLN A 120 -4.14 -18.23 12.05
C GLN A 120 -3.85 -16.74 11.83
N TYR A 121 -3.13 -16.39 10.77
CA TYR A 121 -2.87 -15.00 10.40
C TYR A 121 -4.16 -14.29 10.00
N VAL A 122 -4.94 -14.86 9.08
CA VAL A 122 -6.20 -14.29 8.59
C VAL A 122 -7.22 -14.13 9.73
N MET A 123 -7.36 -15.13 10.61
CA MET A 123 -8.29 -15.04 11.74
C MET A 123 -7.91 -13.95 12.76
N ARG A 124 -6.65 -13.49 12.77
CA ARG A 124 -6.15 -12.39 13.62
C ARG A 124 -6.14 -11.04 12.91
N LEU A 125 -6.57 -10.98 11.65
CA LEU A 125 -6.72 -9.72 10.94
C LEU A 125 -7.84 -8.89 11.56
N ASN A 126 -7.51 -7.64 11.81
CA ASN A 126 -8.41 -6.59 12.20
C ASN A 126 -7.99 -5.32 11.46
N SER A 127 -8.96 -4.52 11.05
CA SER A 127 -8.71 -3.32 10.25
C SER A 127 -8.03 -2.21 11.07
N SER A 128 -8.15 -2.26 12.40
CA SER A 128 -7.46 -1.37 13.34
C SER A 128 -5.92 -1.47 13.35
N LYS A 129 -5.31 -2.39 12.59
CA LYS A 129 -3.86 -2.45 12.38
C LYS A 129 -3.49 -1.72 11.08
N ARG A 130 -2.39 -0.95 11.12
CA ARG A 130 -1.93 -0.08 10.00
C ARG A 130 -1.74 -0.75 8.63
N LEU A 131 -1.42 -2.05 8.57
CA LEU A 131 -1.14 -2.75 7.29
C LEU A 131 -2.35 -3.45 6.66
N PRO A 132 -3.22 -4.16 7.40
CA PRO A 132 -4.45 -4.73 6.86
C PRO A 132 -5.60 -3.71 6.69
N THR A 133 -5.31 -2.42 6.70
CA THR A 133 -6.29 -1.34 6.53
C THR A 133 -7.11 -1.47 5.24
N THR A 134 -8.38 -1.11 5.28
CA THR A 134 -9.23 -1.03 4.09
C THR A 134 -8.93 0.24 3.28
N LEU A 135 -9.41 0.32 2.04
CA LEU A 135 -9.22 1.50 1.22
C LEU A 135 -9.85 2.76 1.87
N PRO A 136 -11.10 2.75 2.36
CA PRO A 136 -11.68 3.91 3.05
C PRO A 136 -10.94 4.28 4.34
N GLU A 137 -10.42 3.32 5.09
CA GLU A 137 -9.62 3.64 6.28
C GLU A 137 -8.29 4.31 5.93
N PHE A 138 -7.70 3.97 4.78
CA PHE A 138 -6.41 4.52 4.38
C PHE A 138 -6.52 5.88 3.68
N VAL A 139 -7.46 6.04 2.73
CA VAL A 139 -7.62 7.27 1.95
C VAL A 139 -8.90 8.06 2.24
N GLY A 140 -9.71 7.65 3.20
CA GLY A 140 -10.94 8.35 3.56
C GLY A 140 -10.74 9.52 4.51
N ASP A 141 -11.71 10.43 4.53
CA ASP A 141 -11.78 11.56 5.45
C ASP A 141 -12.35 11.21 6.84
N GLY A 142 -12.76 9.95 7.05
CA GLY A 142 -13.44 9.49 8.26
C GLY A 142 -14.97 9.67 8.23
N GLU A 143 -15.49 10.42 7.25
CA GLU A 143 -16.93 10.64 7.01
C GLU A 143 -17.47 9.80 5.84
N GLY A 144 -16.63 8.91 5.29
CA GLY A 144 -16.99 7.99 4.23
C GLY A 144 -16.71 8.51 2.81
N ARG A 145 -16.07 9.67 2.66
CA ARG A 145 -15.58 10.14 1.35
C ARG A 145 -14.12 9.80 1.17
N LEU A 146 -13.76 9.31 -0.02
CA LEU A 146 -12.35 9.16 -0.38
C LEU A 146 -11.74 10.53 -0.67
N MET A 147 -10.53 10.76 -0.16
CA MET A 147 -9.75 11.98 -0.39
C MET A 147 -8.83 11.86 -1.61
N VAL A 148 -9.19 11.00 -2.56
CA VAL A 148 -8.48 10.77 -3.82
C VAL A 148 -9.46 10.86 -5.00
N ASP A 149 -8.99 11.39 -6.12
CA ASP A 149 -9.78 11.60 -7.33
C ASP A 149 -9.85 10.35 -8.22
N THR A 150 -8.88 9.46 -8.10
CA THR A 150 -8.79 8.25 -8.94
C THR A 150 -8.23 7.07 -8.15
N VAL A 151 -8.89 5.92 -8.26
CA VAL A 151 -8.38 4.65 -7.71
C VAL A 151 -8.23 3.66 -8.86
N LEU A 152 -7.00 3.17 -9.05
CA LEU A 152 -6.63 2.23 -10.11
C LEU A 152 -6.54 0.80 -9.56
N LYS A 153 -6.80 -0.21 -10.39
CA LYS A 153 -6.64 -1.62 -10.00
C LYS A 153 -5.19 -2.06 -10.21
N TYR A 154 -4.61 -2.70 -9.20
CA TYR A 154 -3.25 -3.23 -9.25
C TYR A 154 -3.09 -4.31 -10.32
N GLU A 155 -4.14 -5.08 -10.57
CA GLU A 155 -4.20 -6.14 -11.57
C GLU A 155 -3.98 -5.60 -12.99
N GLU A 156 -4.34 -4.34 -13.21
CA GLU A 156 -4.27 -3.63 -14.50
C GLU A 156 -3.15 -2.58 -14.48
N LEU A 157 -2.19 -2.66 -13.55
CA LEU A 157 -1.21 -1.60 -13.30
C LEU A 157 -0.39 -1.23 -14.53
N ALA A 158 0.03 -2.21 -15.33
CA ALA A 158 0.87 -1.98 -16.51
C ALA A 158 0.16 -1.14 -17.59
N GLU A 159 -1.17 -1.24 -17.67
CA GLU A 159 -2.00 -0.54 -18.67
C GLU A 159 -2.58 0.75 -18.09
N SER A 160 -3.13 0.67 -16.87
CA SER A 160 -3.85 1.78 -16.23
C SER A 160 -2.94 2.88 -15.71
N LEU A 161 -1.68 2.59 -15.36
CA LEU A 161 -0.75 3.61 -14.89
C LEU A 161 -0.39 4.59 -16.01
N PRO A 162 0.13 4.17 -17.18
CA PRO A 162 0.37 5.07 -18.31
C PRO A 162 -0.85 5.91 -18.69
N GLU A 163 -2.03 5.29 -18.81
CA GLU A 163 -3.27 5.99 -19.15
C GLU A 163 -3.63 7.07 -18.11
N CYS A 164 -3.42 6.78 -16.82
CA CYS A 164 -3.62 7.76 -15.76
C CYS A 164 -2.61 8.91 -15.89
N LEU A 165 -1.33 8.60 -16.15
CA LEU A 165 -0.23 9.55 -16.26
C LEU A 165 -0.36 10.49 -17.46
N MET A 166 -0.96 10.06 -18.56
CA MET A 166 -1.28 10.94 -19.70
C MET A 166 -2.15 12.14 -19.28
N ARG A 167 -3.03 11.97 -18.30
CA ARG A 167 -3.88 13.06 -17.75
C ARG A 167 -3.08 14.13 -16.98
N TYR A 168 -1.79 13.89 -16.78
CA TYR A 168 -0.83 14.79 -16.14
C TYR A 168 0.24 15.29 -17.12
N GLY A 169 0.08 14.98 -18.42
CA GLY A 169 1.05 15.30 -19.47
C GLY A 169 2.32 14.45 -19.39
N LEU A 170 2.25 13.27 -18.76
CA LEU A 170 3.36 12.35 -18.61
C LEU A 170 3.18 11.16 -19.55
N ASP A 171 4.17 10.94 -20.41
CA ASP A 171 4.20 9.81 -21.34
C ASP A 171 5.18 8.77 -20.82
N VAL A 172 4.64 7.71 -20.22
CA VAL A 172 5.40 6.59 -19.66
C VAL A 172 5.08 5.34 -20.45
N ASP A 173 6.10 4.73 -21.04
CA ASP A 173 5.94 3.47 -21.76
C ASP A 173 5.60 2.32 -20.79
N ALA A 174 4.48 1.65 -21.05
CA ALA A 174 4.04 0.46 -20.33
C ALA A 174 5.12 -0.64 -20.28
N GLN A 175 5.94 -0.76 -21.32
CA GLN A 175 7.01 -1.77 -21.41
C GLN A 175 8.15 -1.52 -20.42
N ASN A 176 8.30 -0.28 -19.95
CA ASN A 176 9.35 0.12 -19.02
C ASN A 176 8.90 0.04 -17.55
N ILE A 177 7.68 -0.40 -17.26
CA ILE A 177 7.19 -0.51 -15.88
C ILE A 177 7.82 -1.74 -15.19
N PRO A 178 8.66 -1.55 -14.17
CA PRO A 178 9.37 -2.66 -13.55
C PRO A 178 8.46 -3.46 -12.62
N HIS A 179 8.51 -4.79 -12.70
CA HIS A 179 7.84 -5.67 -11.74
C HIS A 179 8.63 -5.82 -10.42
N LEU A 180 8.68 -4.75 -9.63
CA LEU A 180 9.38 -4.73 -8.34
C LEU A 180 8.60 -5.46 -7.24
N ASN A 181 9.33 -6.10 -6.32
CA ASN A 181 8.77 -6.82 -5.16
C ASN A 181 7.80 -7.96 -5.51
N ALA A 182 7.95 -8.56 -6.68
CA ALA A 182 7.28 -9.82 -7.01
C ALA A 182 7.68 -10.88 -5.98
N SER A 183 6.70 -11.37 -5.22
CA SER A 183 6.95 -12.40 -4.20
C SER A 183 7.14 -13.76 -4.85
N ALA A 184 8.16 -14.53 -4.46
CA ALA A 184 8.41 -15.92 -4.88
C ALA A 184 7.41 -16.94 -4.30
N ARG A 185 6.18 -16.51 -3.99
CA ARG A 185 5.11 -17.35 -3.41
C ARG A 185 4.33 -18.07 -4.51
N GLU A 186 3.47 -19.00 -4.08
CA GLU A 186 2.40 -19.53 -4.93
C GLU A 186 1.56 -18.37 -5.47
N ARG A 187 1.50 -18.26 -6.81
CA ARG A 187 0.87 -17.16 -7.53
C ARG A 187 -0.64 -17.25 -7.44
N ASP A 188 -1.16 -18.47 -7.46
CA ASP A 188 -2.58 -18.70 -7.31
C ASP A 188 -2.98 -18.55 -5.83
N TYR A 189 -3.42 -17.35 -5.46
CA TYR A 189 -3.87 -17.05 -4.11
C TYR A 189 -5.03 -17.95 -3.67
N ARG A 190 -5.80 -18.53 -4.61
CA ARG A 190 -7.00 -19.30 -4.30
C ARG A 190 -6.69 -20.55 -3.48
N LYS A 191 -5.52 -21.14 -3.67
CA LYS A 191 -5.04 -22.32 -2.92
C LYS A 191 -4.86 -22.06 -1.42
N TYR A 192 -4.79 -20.79 -0.99
CA TYR A 192 -4.64 -20.43 0.42
C TYR A 192 -5.96 -20.44 1.20
N TYR A 193 -7.10 -20.50 0.52
CA TYR A 193 -8.39 -20.19 1.12
C TYR A 193 -9.34 -21.39 1.22
N ASP A 194 -9.82 -21.62 2.45
CA ASP A 194 -11.05 -22.36 2.70
C ASP A 194 -12.26 -21.40 2.79
N SER A 195 -13.48 -21.94 2.88
CA SER A 195 -14.72 -21.15 2.96
C SER A 195 -14.75 -20.20 4.16
N THR A 196 -14.15 -20.58 5.29
CA THR A 196 -14.10 -19.75 6.51
C THR A 196 -13.21 -18.53 6.28
N LEU A 197 -12.04 -18.73 5.66
CA LEU A 197 -11.11 -17.65 5.36
C LEU A 197 -11.65 -16.70 4.30
N LYS A 198 -12.37 -17.21 3.29
CA LYS A 198 -13.02 -16.36 2.29
C LYS A 198 -14.00 -15.40 2.96
N LYS A 199 -14.91 -15.95 3.77
CA LYS A 199 -15.91 -15.17 4.52
C LYS A 199 -15.24 -14.10 5.39
N LYS A 200 -14.18 -14.45 6.13
CA LYS A 200 -13.46 -13.49 6.97
C LYS A 200 -12.87 -12.31 6.18
N VAL A 201 -12.31 -12.57 4.99
CA VAL A 201 -11.75 -11.53 4.13
C VAL A 201 -12.86 -10.69 3.48
N GLN A 202 -13.97 -11.32 3.07
CA GLN A 202 -15.14 -10.61 2.55
C GLN A 202 -15.74 -9.65 3.57
N GLU A 203 -15.92 -10.08 4.82
CA GLU A 203 -16.41 -9.24 5.91
C GLU A 203 -15.48 -8.06 6.21
N LEU A 204 -14.16 -8.25 6.08
CA LEU A 204 -13.18 -7.21 6.38
C LEU A 204 -13.07 -6.16 5.27
N TYR A 205 -13.14 -6.57 4.00
CA TYR A 205 -12.90 -5.72 2.83
C TYR A 205 -14.16 -5.54 1.98
N GLN A 206 -15.33 -5.45 2.63
CA GLN A 206 -16.64 -5.37 1.96
C GLN A 206 -16.69 -4.22 0.94
N TYR A 207 -16.10 -3.07 1.31
CA TYR A 207 -16.03 -1.90 0.45
C TYR A 207 -15.31 -2.23 -0.86
N GLU A 208 -14.12 -2.82 -0.79
CA GLU A 208 -13.34 -3.14 -1.97
C GLU A 208 -14.05 -4.15 -2.89
N PHE A 209 -14.69 -5.17 -2.31
CA PHE A 209 -15.47 -6.13 -3.08
C PHE A 209 -16.64 -5.47 -3.81
N LYS A 210 -17.40 -4.62 -3.11
CA LYS A 210 -18.58 -3.96 -3.66
C LYS A 210 -18.22 -2.93 -4.73
N GLU A 211 -17.29 -2.03 -4.44
CA GLU A 211 -17.01 -0.87 -5.29
C GLU A 211 -16.15 -1.22 -6.52
N TYR A 212 -15.31 -2.25 -6.43
CA TYR A 212 -14.40 -2.62 -7.52
C TYR A 212 -14.76 -3.94 -8.20
N GLY A 213 -15.85 -4.59 -7.78
CA GLY A 213 -16.35 -5.83 -8.37
C GLY A 213 -15.36 -6.99 -8.23
N TYR A 214 -14.63 -7.06 -7.13
CA TYR A 214 -13.71 -8.18 -6.93
C TYR A 214 -14.47 -9.48 -6.66
N GLU A 215 -13.94 -10.56 -7.21
CA GLU A 215 -14.41 -11.91 -6.99
C GLU A 215 -13.25 -12.82 -6.59
N PHE A 216 -13.58 -14.05 -6.20
CA PHE A 216 -12.58 -15.02 -5.75
C PHE A 216 -11.84 -15.68 -6.93
#